data_AF-A0A960H4M4-F1
#
_entry.id   AF-A0A960H4M4-F1
#
_cell.length_a   1.000
_cell.length_b   1.000
_cell.length_c   1.000
_cell.angle_alpha   90.00
_cell.angle_beta   90.00
_cell.angle_gamma   90.00
#
_symmetry.space_group_name_H-M   'P 1'
#
loop_
_entity.id
_entity.type
_entity.pdbx_description
1 polymer ?
#
loop_
_entity_poly.entity_id
_entity_poly.type
_entity_poly.pdbx_seq_one_letter_code
_entity_poly.pdbx_strand_id
1 'polypeptide(L)'
;LFYEFGCRGPMTHSPCNRILWNRQSSKTRAGMPCLGCTEPEFPHFDLAPGTLFKTQKVGGVIPKEVPEGSDHLTYMAHAAAARIAAPQWSKEDMFVV
;
A
#
# COMPACT_ATOMS: atom_id res chain seq x y z
N LEU A 1 -3.83 -0.83 -4.92
CA LEU A 1 -3.25 -2.20 -5.02
C LEU A 1 -2.54 -2.52 -3.72
N PHE A 2 -2.91 -3.61 -3.04
CA PHE A 2 -2.34 -4.06 -1.75
C PHE A 2 -2.45 -3.07 -0.57
N TYR A 3 -3.46 -2.19 -0.57
CA TYR A 3 -3.59 -1.18 0.49
C TYR A 3 -3.77 -1.79 1.88
N GLU A 4 -4.49 -2.90 2.02
CA GLU A 4 -4.66 -3.57 3.32
C GLU A 4 -3.44 -4.42 3.72
N PHE A 5 -2.59 -4.76 2.75
CA PHE A 5 -1.47 -5.70 2.89
C PHE A 5 -0.12 -5.00 3.10
N GLY A 6 -0.11 -3.76 3.62
CA GLY A 6 1.13 -3.05 3.97
C GLY A 6 1.86 -2.38 2.81
N CYS A 7 1.20 -2.15 1.67
CA CYS A 7 1.85 -1.53 0.52
C CYS A 7 2.24 -0.07 0.78
N ARG A 8 3.54 0.20 0.75
CA ARG A 8 4.11 1.55 0.87
C ARG A 8 4.34 2.26 -0.46
N GLY A 9 3.81 1.72 -1.57
CA GLY A 9 4.05 2.25 -2.92
C GLY A 9 3.76 3.76 -3.06
N PRO A 10 2.65 4.29 -2.51
CA PRO A 10 2.37 5.73 -2.51
C PRO A 10 3.36 6.59 -1.71
N MET A 11 4.12 5.99 -0.79
CA MET A 11 5.14 6.64 0.05
C MET A 11 6.56 6.45 -0.50
N THR A 12 6.74 5.75 -1.62
CA THR A 12 8.06 5.29 -2.08
C THR A 12 8.47 5.94 -3.40
N HIS A 13 9.57 6.68 -3.37
CA HIS A 13 10.20 7.31 -4.53
C HIS A 13 11.07 6.30 -5.28
N SER A 14 10.48 5.59 -6.23
CA SER A 14 11.21 4.61 -7.03
C SER A 14 10.62 4.44 -8.44
N PRO A 15 11.46 4.23 -9.48
CA PRO A 15 10.99 4.01 -10.83
C PRO A 15 10.46 2.57 -11.06
N CYS A 16 10.32 1.74 -10.01
CA CYS A 16 9.94 0.32 -10.10
C CYS A 16 8.70 0.04 -10.96
N ASN A 17 7.69 0.92 -10.96
CA ASN A 17 6.48 0.76 -11.77
C ASN A 17 6.49 1.56 -13.08
N ARG A 18 7.57 2.31 -13.34
CA ARG A 18 7.79 3.09 -14.57
C ARG A 18 8.76 2.40 -15.52
N ILE A 19 9.96 2.04 -15.05
CA ILE A 19 10.99 1.36 -15.87
C ILE A 19 10.98 -0.16 -15.72
N LEU A 20 10.37 -0.66 -14.64
CA LEU A 20 10.32 -2.08 -14.27
C LEU A 20 11.70 -2.67 -13.89
N TRP A 21 11.66 -3.73 -13.09
CA TRP A 21 12.80 -4.61 -12.88
C TRP A 21 13.06 -5.43 -14.14
N ASN A 22 14.31 -5.38 -14.61
CA ASN A 22 14.75 -6.03 -15.85
C ASN A 22 13.85 -5.73 -17.05
N ARG A 23 13.19 -4.55 -17.07
CA ARG A 23 12.20 -4.14 -18.08
C ARG A 23 11.02 -5.12 -18.25
N GLN A 24 10.78 -5.99 -17.27
CA GLN A 24 9.81 -7.08 -17.37
C GLN A 24 8.71 -6.96 -16.31
N SER A 25 9.06 -6.81 -15.04
CA SER A 25 8.10 -6.89 -13.94
C SER A 25 8.44 -5.94 -12.78
N SER A 26 7.62 -5.93 -11.75
CA SER A 26 7.89 -5.23 -10.49
C SER A 26 7.33 -6.06 -9.34
N LYS A 27 7.74 -5.79 -8.09
CA LYS A 27 7.19 -6.48 -6.91
C LYS A 27 5.67 -6.48 -6.90
N THR A 28 5.06 -5.31 -7.13
CA THR A 28 3.60 -5.17 -7.14
C THR A 28 2.93 -5.91 -8.30
N ARG A 29 3.63 -6.11 -9.42
CA ARG A 29 3.13 -6.94 -10.54
C ARG A 29 3.27 -8.43 -10.26
N ALA A 30 4.26 -8.82 -9.47
CA ALA A 30 4.48 -10.19 -9.02
C ALA A 30 3.65 -10.59 -7.78
N GLY A 31 2.64 -9.79 -7.41
CA GLY A 31 1.76 -10.10 -6.27
C GLY A 31 2.28 -9.67 -4.90
N MET A 32 3.40 -8.94 -4.84
CA MET A 32 4.05 -8.53 -3.58
C MET A 32 3.87 -7.02 -3.32
N PRO A 33 3.41 -6.59 -2.13
CA PRO A 33 3.36 -5.17 -1.78
C PRO A 33 4.74 -4.49 -1.86
N CYS A 34 4.73 -3.19 -2.16
CA CYS A 34 5.94 -2.38 -2.03
C CYS A 34 6.32 -2.24 -0.55
N LEU A 35 7.59 -2.47 -0.23
CA LEU A 35 8.11 -2.37 1.14
C LEU A 35 8.79 -1.03 1.46
N GLY A 36 8.95 -0.14 0.47
CA GLY A 36 9.62 1.15 0.69
C GLY A 36 11.14 1.08 0.73
N CYS A 37 11.78 0.12 0.06
CA CYS A 37 13.23 -0.11 0.18
C CYS A 37 14.14 1.00 -0.35
N THR A 38 13.59 2.03 -1.01
CA THR A 38 14.35 3.20 -1.47
C THR A 38 14.20 4.41 -0.55
N GLU A 39 13.36 4.33 0.48
CA GLU A 39 13.19 5.40 1.45
C GLU A 39 14.27 5.32 2.54
N PRO A 40 14.73 6.47 3.07
CA PRO A 40 15.82 6.51 4.06
C PRO A 40 15.48 5.83 5.38
N GLU A 41 14.20 5.73 5.73
CA GLU A 41 13.71 5.07 6.95
C GLU A 41 13.62 3.54 6.81
N PHE A 42 14.03 2.98 5.67
CA PHE A 42 14.01 1.54 5.47
C PHE A 42 15.22 0.87 6.14
N PRO A 43 15.04 -0.23 6.90
CA PRO A 43 13.80 -0.96 7.15
C PRO A 43 12.87 -0.28 8.16
N HIS A 44 11.59 -0.18 7.81
CA HIS A 44 10.59 0.44 8.67
C HIS A 44 10.29 -0.40 9.92
N PHE A 45 10.04 0.27 11.04
CA PHE A 45 9.60 -0.32 12.31
C PHE A 45 10.51 -1.45 12.84
N ASP A 46 11.81 -1.40 12.55
CA ASP A 46 12.79 -2.41 12.94
C ASP A 46 12.40 -3.85 12.55
N LEU A 47 11.62 -3.99 11.46
CA LEU A 47 11.09 -5.28 10.99
C LEU A 47 10.27 -6.04 12.07
N ALA A 48 9.67 -5.32 13.02
CA ALA A 48 8.87 -5.94 14.07
C ALA A 48 7.75 -6.81 13.46
N PRO A 49 7.45 -8.00 14.04
CA PRO A 49 6.41 -8.88 13.51
C PRO A 49 5.07 -8.16 13.32
N GLY A 50 4.48 -8.28 12.13
CA GLY A 50 3.19 -7.65 11.79
C GLY A 50 3.26 -6.23 11.22
N THR A 51 4.46 -5.66 11.01
CA THR A 51 4.62 -4.29 10.49
C THR A 51 4.76 -4.20 8.97
N LEU A 52 5.23 -5.25 8.30
CA LEU A 52 5.55 -5.24 6.86
C LEU A 52 4.36 -5.57 5.94
N PHE A 53 3.53 -6.55 6.33
CA PHE A 53 2.47 -7.10 5.48
C PHE A 53 1.06 -6.66 5.89
N LYS A 54 0.97 -5.64 6.75
CA LYS A 54 -0.30 -5.10 7.24
C LYS A 54 -0.20 -3.59 7.38
N THR A 55 -1.16 -2.89 6.81
CA THR A 55 -1.22 -1.44 6.93
C THR A 55 -1.60 -1.06 8.35
N GLN A 56 -0.77 -0.23 8.98
CA GLN A 56 -0.98 0.21 10.34
C GLN A 56 -2.14 1.22 10.37
N LYS A 57 -3.14 0.92 11.20
CA LYS A 57 -4.34 1.75 11.35
C LYS A 57 -4.58 2.13 12.80
N VAL A 58 -4.84 3.40 13.05
CA VAL A 58 -5.31 3.92 14.33
C VAL A 58 -6.79 3.56 14.48
N GLY A 59 -7.14 2.90 15.59
CA GLY A 59 -8.51 2.43 15.85
C GLY A 59 -9.05 1.43 14.80
N GLY A 60 -8.17 0.80 14.03
CA GLY A 60 -8.55 -0.16 12.97
C GLY A 60 -9.09 0.45 11.67
N VAL A 61 -9.29 1.78 11.62
CA VAL A 61 -9.95 2.45 10.49
C VAL A 61 -9.06 3.48 9.81
N ILE A 62 -8.34 4.28 10.60
CA ILE A 62 -7.61 5.44 10.09
C ILE A 62 -6.17 5.02 9.75
N PRO A 63 -5.67 5.22 8.52
CA PRO A 63 -4.27 4.94 8.21
C PRO A 63 -3.35 5.74 9.13
N LYS A 64 -2.34 5.09 9.74
CA LYS A 64 -1.35 5.79 10.58
C LYS A 64 -0.50 6.75 9.74
N GLU A 65 -0.18 6.36 8.51
CA GLU A 65 0.65 7.13 7.59
C GLU A 65 -0.12 7.35 6.28
N VAL A 66 0.04 8.54 5.71
CA VAL A 66 -0.56 8.95 4.44
C VAL A 66 0.51 9.54 3.52
N PRO A 67 0.33 9.47 2.18
CA PRO A 67 1.24 10.07 1.21
C PRO A 67 1.62 11.50 1.55
N GLU A 68 2.89 11.83 1.32
CA GLU A 68 3.37 13.19 1.47
C GLU A 68 2.52 14.15 0.62
N GLY A 69 2.08 15.25 1.22
CA GLY A 69 1.19 16.22 0.59
C GLY A 69 -0.31 15.87 0.60
N SER A 70 -0.71 14.73 1.19
CA SER A 70 -2.12 14.39 1.41
C SER A 70 -2.52 14.52 2.88
N ASP A 71 -3.70 15.09 3.12
CA ASP A 71 -4.31 15.10 4.46
C ASP A 71 -5.09 13.80 4.72
N HIS A 72 -5.12 13.36 5.98
CA HIS A 72 -5.82 12.13 6.38
C HIS A 72 -7.30 12.14 5.97
N LEU A 73 -8.00 13.27 6.13
CA LEU A 73 -9.41 13.37 5.81
C LEU A 73 -9.64 13.23 4.31
N THR A 74 -8.86 13.95 3.51
CA THR A 74 -8.93 13.91 2.04
C THR A 74 -8.59 12.51 1.53
N TYR A 75 -7.55 11.88 2.07
CA TYR A 75 -7.16 10.53 1.71
C TYR A 75 -8.27 9.53 2.05
N MET A 76 -8.85 9.61 3.25
CA MET A 76 -9.95 8.74 3.66
C MET A 76 -11.20 8.95 2.82
N ALA A 77 -11.55 10.20 2.49
CA ALA A 77 -12.68 10.51 1.62
C ALA A 77 -12.50 9.89 0.23
N HIS A 78 -11.31 10.01 -0.36
CA HIS A 78 -10.99 9.37 -1.64
C HIS A 78 -11.01 7.85 -1.56
N ALA A 79 -10.43 7.25 -0.52
CA ALA A 79 -10.43 5.81 -0.34
C ALA A 79 -11.86 5.26 -0.15
N ALA A 80 -12.70 5.96 0.61
CA ALA A 80 -14.10 5.61 0.80
C ALA A 80 -14.88 5.73 -0.52
N ALA A 81 -14.73 6.84 -1.26
CA ALA A 81 -15.37 7.02 -2.56
C ALA A 81 -14.95 5.93 -3.55
N ALA A 82 -13.66 5.60 -3.62
CA ALA A 82 -13.14 4.53 -4.47
C ALA A 82 -13.71 3.16 -4.07
N ARG A 83 -13.81 2.87 -2.76
CA ARG A 83 -14.39 1.62 -2.26
C ARG A 83 -15.89 1.52 -2.53
N ILE A 84 -16.62 2.63 -2.48
CA ILE A 84 -18.05 2.67 -2.81
C ILE A 84 -18.25 2.43 -4.31
N ALA A 85 -17.47 3.12 -5.14
CA ALA A 85 -17.55 3.02 -6.60
C ALA A 85 -17.03 1.69 -7.18
N ALA A 86 -16.21 0.95 -6.40
CA ALA A 86 -15.67 -0.33 -6.84
C ALA A 86 -16.79 -1.37 -7.08
N PRO A 87 -16.69 -2.20 -8.14
CA PRO A 87 -17.67 -3.25 -8.41
C PRO A 87 -17.61 -4.34 -7.33
N GLN A 88 -18.74 -5.01 -7.09
CA GLN A 88 -18.89 -5.91 -5.93
C GLN A 88 -17.86 -7.07 -5.94
N TRP A 89 -17.59 -7.66 -7.10
CA TRP A 89 -16.60 -8.73 -7.26
C TRP A 89 -15.18 -8.34 -6.81
N SER A 90 -14.84 -7.05 -6.83
CA SER A 90 -13.52 -6.57 -6.39
C SER A 90 -13.40 -6.38 -4.86
N LYS A 91 -14.54 -6.45 -4.15
CA LYS A 91 -14.63 -6.34 -2.69
C LYS A 91 -14.60 -7.71 -2.01
N GLU A 92 -14.83 -8.77 -2.78
CA GLU A 92 -14.69 -10.15 -2.33
C GLU A 92 -13.19 -10.47 -2.18
N ASP A 93 -12.82 -11.14 -1.09
CA ASP A 93 -11.42 -11.48 -0.84
C ASP A 93 -10.93 -12.52 -1.87
N MET A 94 -10.23 -12.04 -2.89
CA MET A 94 -9.67 -12.87 -3.97
C MET A 94 -8.59 -13.87 -3.51
N PHE A 95 -8.19 -13.83 -2.23
CA PHE A 95 -7.13 -14.66 -1.65
C PHE A 95 -7.61 -15.65 -0.59
N VAL A 96 -8.92 -15.79 -0.37
CA VAL A 96 -9.47 -16.85 0.49
C VAL A 96 -9.81 -18.04 -0.40
N VAL A 97 -8.85 -18.95 -0.55
CA VAL A 97 -9.13 -20.38 -0.76
C VAL A 97 -9.08 -21.05 0.60
#